data_AF-D7FWR8-F1
#
_entry.id   AF-D7FWR8-F1
#
_cell.length_a   1.000
_cell.length_b   1.000
_cell.length_c   1.000
_cell.angle_alpha   90.00
_cell.angle_beta   90.00
_cell.angle_gamma   90.00
#
_symmetry.space_group_name_H-M   'P 1'
#
loop_
_entity.id
_entity.type
_entity.pdbx_description
1 polymer ?
#
loop_
_entity_poly.entity_id
_entity_poly.type
_entity_poly.pdbx_seq_one_letter_code
_entity_poly.pdbx_strand_id
1 'polypeptide(L)'
;MIDCREVLLDYSPSEDPTGAELTNHMGLDASGALATGRAVVRITITYVHHFQDPALEQAIRRVVQHSIPTLREIAIRGYPTWTGRARVGAILGELVPLSAKRHRVAPRLARVHLVDGATGVAKAGRAVAAGLWPALEVLTFSHCRANAGHFRDLARGLRSGLAPRLRVLGWDDQSSVRDVAVDDVILGALSWGQCPLVERLSFTGNRFCPEHRIRYLEEMLWVCPRLRELRMDCSRTPHHQLSVLAGALAGGHVPRLERLLVRATARYYRDSDVELLALKRAAASRSPPVELELQIKTLLKQ
;
A
#
# COMPACT_ATOMS: atom_id res chain seq x y z
N MET A 1 16.80 -27.06 2.10
CA MET A 1 17.28 -25.78 1.54
C MET A 1 16.21 -25.23 0.64
N ILE A 2 15.66 -24.05 0.95
CA ILE A 2 14.76 -23.32 0.05
C ILE A 2 15.66 -22.47 -0.84
N ASP A 3 15.63 -22.71 -2.14
CA ASP A 3 16.37 -21.92 -3.14
C ASP A 3 15.58 -20.61 -3.38
N CYS A 4 16.10 -19.49 -2.87
CA CYS A 4 15.48 -18.17 -3.07
C CYS A 4 16.04 -17.58 -4.35
N ARG A 5 15.27 -17.58 -5.44
CA ARG A 5 15.65 -16.91 -6.69
C ARG A 5 14.97 -15.56 -6.79
N GLU A 6 15.76 -14.51 -6.72
CA GLU A 6 15.32 -13.16 -7.01
C GLU A 6 15.31 -12.95 -8.53
N VAL A 7 14.14 -12.65 -9.08
CA VAL A 7 14.02 -12.24 -10.49
C VAL A 7 13.97 -10.71 -10.48
N LEU A 8 15.14 -10.09 -10.59
CA LEU A 8 15.25 -8.65 -10.76
C LEU A 8 15.04 -8.33 -12.25
N LEU A 9 13.97 -7.61 -12.57
CA LEU A 9 13.75 -7.07 -13.90
C LEU A 9 14.27 -5.62 -13.89
N ASP A 10 15.58 -5.47 -14.08
CA ASP A 10 16.23 -4.18 -14.31
C ASP A 10 16.40 -4.01 -15.82
N TYR A 11 15.54 -3.18 -16.43
CA TYR A 11 15.56 -2.95 -17.87
C TYR A 11 16.27 -1.63 -18.17
N SER A 12 17.45 -1.70 -18.78
CA SER A 12 18.18 -0.55 -19.31
C SER A 12 18.09 -0.54 -20.84
N PRO A 13 17.57 0.52 -21.48
CA PRO A 13 17.21 0.54 -22.91
C PRO A 13 18.41 0.69 -23.87
N SER A 14 19.66 0.58 -23.40
CA SER A 14 20.84 0.72 -24.29
C SER A 14 21.07 -0.48 -25.20
N GLU A 15 20.40 -1.60 -24.92
CA GLU A 15 20.44 -2.82 -25.73
C GLU A 15 19.00 -3.30 -25.84
N ASP A 16 18.41 -3.29 -27.04
CA ASP A 16 17.08 -3.87 -27.31
C ASP A 16 17.25 -5.39 -27.34
N PRO A 17 16.98 -6.13 -26.24
CA PRO A 17 17.15 -7.56 -26.26
C PRO A 17 15.93 -8.12 -26.97
N THR A 18 16.16 -9.04 -27.91
CA THR A 18 15.05 -9.79 -28.50
C THR A 18 14.25 -10.49 -27.39
N GLY A 19 12.94 -10.70 -27.58
CA GLY A 19 12.07 -11.33 -26.57
C GLY A 19 12.55 -12.70 -26.05
N ALA A 20 13.50 -13.34 -26.74
CA ALA A 20 14.20 -14.56 -26.35
C ALA A 20 15.34 -14.31 -25.32
N GLU A 21 16.05 -13.18 -25.42
CA GLU A 21 17.11 -12.76 -24.49
C GLU A 21 16.53 -12.30 -23.16
N LEU A 22 15.34 -11.68 -23.17
CA LEU A 22 14.57 -11.40 -21.95
C LEU A 22 14.17 -12.70 -21.23
N THR A 23 13.72 -13.75 -21.91
CA THR A 23 13.44 -15.07 -21.30
C THR A 23 14.68 -15.71 -20.67
N ASN A 24 15.86 -15.54 -21.27
CA ASN A 24 17.13 -16.06 -20.75
C ASN A 24 17.67 -15.22 -19.59
N HIS A 25 17.62 -13.89 -19.66
CA HIS A 25 17.96 -12.99 -18.56
C HIS A 25 17.01 -13.11 -17.36
N MET A 26 15.75 -13.48 -17.60
CA MET A 26 14.76 -13.80 -16.57
C MET A 26 14.90 -15.23 -15.99
N GLY A 27 15.86 -16.02 -16.48
CA GLY A 27 16.07 -17.41 -16.04
C GLY A 27 14.90 -18.34 -16.35
N LEU A 28 14.03 -18.01 -17.31
CA LEU A 28 12.84 -18.80 -17.66
C LEU A 28 13.19 -20.07 -18.43
N ASP A 29 14.26 -20.05 -19.25
CA ASP A 29 14.77 -21.25 -19.93
C ASP A 29 15.58 -22.17 -18.99
N ALA A 30 15.87 -21.72 -17.76
CA ALA A 30 16.70 -22.43 -16.80
C ALA A 30 16.05 -22.54 -15.40
N SER A 31 15.01 -23.37 -15.27
CA SER A 31 15.04 -24.52 -14.34
C SER A 31 13.66 -25.14 -14.10
N GLY A 32 13.64 -26.47 -13.94
CA GLY A 32 12.54 -27.18 -13.31
C GLY A 32 12.20 -26.72 -11.87
N ALA A 33 12.93 -25.77 -11.27
CA ALA A 33 12.67 -25.26 -9.91
C ALA A 33 11.45 -24.30 -9.85
N LEU A 34 11.19 -23.53 -10.92
CA LEU A 34 9.96 -22.72 -11.05
C LEU A 34 8.74 -23.63 -11.26
N ALA A 35 8.89 -24.68 -12.09
CA ALA A 35 7.84 -25.66 -12.36
C ALA A 35 7.52 -26.58 -11.16
N THR A 36 8.49 -26.86 -10.30
CA THR A 36 8.33 -27.78 -9.13
C THR A 36 7.87 -27.09 -7.84
N GLY A 37 7.62 -25.79 -7.85
CA GLY A 37 7.09 -25.09 -6.68
C GLY A 37 8.11 -24.84 -5.54
N ARG A 38 9.40 -25.10 -5.80
CA ARG A 38 10.47 -25.11 -4.80
C ARG A 38 11.18 -23.76 -4.63
N ALA A 39 11.13 -22.90 -5.65
CA ALA A 39 11.71 -21.57 -5.61
C ALA A 39 10.72 -20.54 -5.04
N VAL A 40 11.19 -19.59 -4.23
CA VAL A 40 10.41 -18.41 -3.85
C VAL A 40 10.65 -17.35 -4.91
N VAL A 41 9.59 -16.87 -5.57
CA VAL A 41 9.70 -15.85 -6.62
C VAL A 41 9.39 -14.47 -6.04
N ARG A 42 10.29 -13.52 -6.31
CA ARG A 42 10.07 -12.08 -6.13
C ARG A 42 10.18 -11.41 -7.49
N ILE A 43 9.20 -10.57 -7.82
CA ILE A 43 9.18 -9.81 -9.07
C ILE A 43 9.27 -8.33 -8.71
N THR A 44 10.37 -7.69 -9.11
CA THR A 44 10.52 -6.23 -9.03
C THR A 44 10.57 -5.68 -10.44
N ILE A 45 9.64 -4.81 -10.78
CA ILE A 45 9.59 -4.10 -12.06
C ILE A 45 9.88 -2.64 -11.78
N THR A 46 11.06 -2.18 -12.20
CA THR A 46 11.44 -0.76 -12.17
C THR A 46 11.52 -0.27 -13.60
N TYR A 47 10.78 0.77 -13.96
CA TYR A 47 10.86 1.30 -15.33
C TYR A 47 11.27 2.78 -15.38
N VAL A 48 12.24 3.05 -16.25
CA VAL A 48 12.75 4.39 -16.59
C VAL A 48 12.27 4.70 -18.00
N HIS A 49 11.45 5.75 -18.11
CA HIS A 49 11.09 6.50 -19.30
C HIS A 49 11.39 5.85 -20.67
N HIS A 50 10.41 5.21 -21.30
CA HIS A 50 10.06 5.32 -22.73
C HIS A 50 8.82 4.46 -23.08
N PHE A 51 8.26 4.70 -24.27
CA PHE A 51 6.92 4.27 -24.65
C PHE A 51 6.90 2.81 -25.14
N GLN A 52 5.94 2.05 -24.62
CA GLN A 52 5.26 0.93 -25.31
C GLN A 52 6.10 -0.21 -25.91
N ASP A 53 6.59 -1.13 -25.08
CA ASP A 53 7.05 -2.46 -25.56
C ASP A 53 6.04 -3.59 -25.24
N PRO A 54 5.30 -4.12 -26.24
CA PRO A 54 4.42 -5.29 -26.09
C PRO A 54 5.15 -6.60 -25.76
N ALA A 55 6.43 -6.75 -26.16
CA ALA A 55 7.20 -7.96 -25.91
C ALA A 55 7.54 -8.09 -24.43
N LEU A 56 8.00 -7.00 -23.80
CA LEU A 56 8.18 -6.92 -22.34
C LEU A 56 6.87 -7.20 -21.59
N GLU A 57 5.74 -6.67 -22.05
CA GLU A 57 4.44 -6.94 -21.43
C GLU A 57 4.10 -8.44 -21.47
N GLN A 58 4.26 -9.08 -22.63
CA GLN A 58 3.99 -10.50 -22.79
C GLN A 58 4.96 -11.38 -21.98
N ALA A 59 6.23 -10.97 -21.88
CA ALA A 59 7.25 -11.61 -21.06
C ALA A 59 6.88 -11.57 -19.57
N ILE A 60 6.52 -10.40 -19.04
CA ILE A 60 6.07 -10.25 -17.64
C ILE A 60 4.82 -11.09 -17.37
N ARG A 61 3.83 -11.08 -18.28
CA ARG A 61 2.63 -11.90 -18.15
C ARG A 61 2.98 -13.38 -18.02
N ARG A 62 3.90 -13.89 -18.86
CA ARG A 62 4.36 -15.29 -18.78
C ARG A 62 5.03 -15.58 -17.44
N VAL A 63 5.97 -14.75 -16.98
CA VAL A 63 6.64 -14.93 -15.68
C VAL A 63 5.62 -15.04 -14.56
N VAL A 64 4.68 -14.08 -14.50
CA VAL A 64 3.66 -14.03 -13.45
C VAL A 64 2.79 -15.28 -13.49
N GLN A 65 2.27 -15.66 -14.66
CA GLN A 65 1.40 -16.84 -14.81
C GLN A 65 2.04 -18.15 -14.37
N HIS A 66 3.34 -18.35 -14.66
CA HIS A 66 4.09 -19.55 -14.26
C HIS A 66 4.51 -19.52 -12.80
N SER A 67 4.60 -18.33 -12.19
CA SER A 67 5.07 -18.15 -10.82
C SER A 67 3.96 -18.10 -9.77
N ILE A 68 2.67 -18.03 -10.15
CA ILE A 68 1.55 -17.81 -9.19
C ILE A 68 1.59 -18.72 -7.94
N PRO A 69 1.85 -20.04 -8.05
CA PRO A 69 1.87 -20.92 -6.87
C PRO A 69 3.02 -20.62 -5.89
N THR A 70 4.10 -20.01 -6.37
CA THR A 70 5.35 -19.76 -5.63
C THR A 70 5.65 -18.29 -5.37
N LEU A 71 4.89 -17.40 -6.00
CA LEU A 71 5.07 -15.96 -5.92
C LEU A 71 4.86 -15.47 -4.49
N ARG A 72 5.86 -14.79 -3.95
CA ARG A 72 5.82 -14.26 -2.57
C ARG A 72 5.76 -12.75 -2.53
N GLU A 73 6.32 -12.09 -3.53
CA GLU A 73 6.41 -10.63 -3.57
C GLU A 73 6.29 -10.09 -4.99
N ILE A 74 5.53 -9.01 -5.12
CA ILE A 74 5.48 -8.17 -6.31
C ILE A 74 5.72 -6.73 -5.91
N ALA A 75 6.71 -6.10 -6.53
CA ALA A 75 6.96 -4.68 -6.46
C ALA A 75 6.92 -4.08 -7.86
N ILE A 76 6.10 -3.05 -8.07
CA ILE A 76 6.01 -2.32 -9.33
C ILE A 76 6.32 -0.86 -9.04
N ARG A 77 7.36 -0.31 -9.68
CA ARG A 77 7.86 1.05 -9.49
C ARG A 77 8.03 1.79 -10.82
N GLY A 78 7.61 3.06 -10.85
CA GLY A 78 7.87 3.95 -11.99
C GLY A 78 7.07 3.60 -13.25
N TYR A 79 5.89 2.99 -13.12
CA TYR A 79 5.07 2.60 -14.27
C TYR A 79 3.89 3.58 -14.47
N PRO A 80 4.02 4.62 -15.29
CA PRO A 80 2.97 5.62 -15.50
C PRO A 80 1.69 4.99 -16.09
N THR A 81 0.64 4.82 -15.27
CA THR A 81 -0.63 4.24 -15.75
C THR A 81 -1.59 5.28 -16.35
N TRP A 82 -1.16 6.54 -16.49
CA TRP A 82 -2.06 7.65 -16.83
C TRP A 82 -2.56 7.63 -18.28
N THR A 83 -1.79 7.04 -19.21
CA THR A 83 -2.18 6.93 -20.62
C THR A 83 -2.44 5.49 -21.06
N GLY A 84 -2.04 4.50 -20.25
CA GLY A 84 -2.24 3.08 -20.53
C GLY A 84 -3.04 2.40 -19.42
N ARG A 85 -4.38 2.39 -19.54
CA ARG A 85 -5.29 1.59 -18.69
C ARG A 85 -4.95 0.08 -18.66
N ALA A 86 -4.04 -0.38 -19.54
CA ALA A 86 -3.84 -1.78 -19.85
C ALA A 86 -2.74 -2.52 -19.06
N ARG A 87 -1.69 -1.90 -18.51
CA ARG A 87 -0.42 -2.64 -18.24
C ARG A 87 -0.17 -3.19 -16.83
N VAL A 88 -0.09 -2.34 -15.80
CA VAL A 88 -0.15 -2.82 -14.40
C VAL A 88 -1.50 -3.50 -14.15
N GLY A 89 -2.52 -2.98 -14.84
CA GLY A 89 -3.78 -3.65 -15.04
C GLY A 89 -3.60 -5.07 -15.58
N ALA A 90 -2.90 -5.29 -16.69
CA ALA A 90 -2.67 -6.63 -17.23
C ALA A 90 -1.92 -7.51 -16.24
N ILE A 91 -0.81 -7.05 -15.67
CA ILE A 91 0.04 -7.83 -14.76
C ILE A 91 -0.75 -8.28 -13.51
N LEU A 92 -1.42 -7.35 -12.82
CA LEU A 92 -2.30 -7.68 -11.69
C LEU A 92 -3.61 -8.34 -12.15
N GLY A 93 -4.02 -8.13 -13.39
CA GLY A 93 -5.19 -8.76 -14.02
C GLY A 93 -4.95 -10.20 -14.44
N GLU A 94 -3.69 -10.62 -14.64
CA GLU A 94 -3.31 -12.03 -14.76
C GLU A 94 -3.35 -12.73 -13.40
N LEU A 95 -3.07 -12.02 -12.30
CA LEU A 95 -3.27 -12.51 -10.92
C LEU A 95 -4.74 -12.47 -10.50
N VAL A 96 -5.55 -11.61 -11.14
CA VAL A 96 -6.95 -11.35 -10.82
C VAL A 96 -7.73 -11.26 -12.14
N PRO A 97 -8.03 -12.41 -12.78
CA PRO A 97 -8.77 -12.37 -14.03
C PRO A 97 -10.14 -11.74 -13.79
N LEU A 98 -10.51 -10.84 -14.71
CA LEU A 98 -11.75 -10.09 -14.70
C LEU A 98 -13.00 -10.95 -14.94
N SER A 99 -12.83 -12.27 -15.17
CA SER A 99 -13.94 -13.21 -15.37
C SER A 99 -13.90 -14.34 -14.34
N ALA A 100 -15.09 -14.70 -13.84
CA ALA A 100 -15.34 -15.70 -12.79
C ALA A 100 -14.84 -17.12 -13.10
N LYS A 101 -14.29 -17.38 -14.29
CA LYS A 101 -13.96 -18.73 -14.77
C LYS A 101 -12.52 -19.17 -14.50
N ARG A 102 -11.61 -18.29 -14.04
CA ARG A 102 -10.17 -18.63 -13.87
C ARG A 102 -9.49 -17.93 -12.70
N HIS A 103 -10.15 -17.69 -11.57
CA HIS A 103 -9.46 -17.13 -10.40
C HIS A 103 -8.30 -18.03 -9.98
N ARG A 104 -7.07 -17.54 -10.13
CA ARG A 104 -5.87 -18.21 -9.64
C ARG A 104 -5.52 -17.62 -8.28
N VAL A 105 -5.70 -18.41 -7.24
CA VAL A 105 -5.22 -18.08 -5.90
C VAL A 105 -3.70 -17.99 -5.97
N ALA A 106 -3.11 -16.93 -5.42
CA ALA A 106 -1.68 -16.81 -5.19
C ALA A 106 -1.42 -17.11 -3.70
N PRO A 107 -1.36 -18.40 -3.31
CA PRO A 107 -1.46 -18.81 -1.91
C PRO A 107 -0.27 -18.36 -1.06
N ARG A 108 0.86 -18.01 -1.70
CA ARG A 108 2.10 -17.59 -1.05
C ARG A 108 2.39 -16.10 -1.17
N LEU A 109 1.57 -15.35 -1.91
CA LEU A 109 1.81 -13.92 -2.13
C LEU A 109 1.61 -13.18 -0.81
N ALA A 110 2.71 -12.69 -0.26
CA ALA A 110 2.76 -12.04 1.04
C ALA A 110 2.95 -10.53 0.93
N ARG A 111 3.55 -10.04 -0.16
CA ARG A 111 3.96 -8.64 -0.28
C ARG A 111 3.58 -8.07 -1.64
N VAL A 112 2.84 -6.97 -1.64
CA VAL A 112 2.47 -6.23 -2.84
C VAL A 112 2.78 -4.76 -2.62
N HIS A 113 3.67 -4.23 -3.46
CA HIS A 113 4.11 -2.84 -3.43
C HIS A 113 3.84 -2.21 -4.80
N LEU A 114 2.92 -1.26 -4.87
CA LEU A 114 2.62 -0.53 -6.10
C LEU A 114 3.02 0.94 -5.94
N VAL A 115 3.84 1.42 -6.85
CA VAL A 115 4.18 2.83 -7.00
C VAL A 115 3.75 3.29 -8.38
N ASP A 116 2.93 4.34 -8.42
CA ASP A 116 2.22 4.82 -9.60
C ASP A 116 1.17 3.82 -10.13
N GLY A 117 -0.09 4.27 -10.20
CA GLY A 117 -1.13 3.56 -10.92
C GLY A 117 -2.46 3.27 -10.22
N ALA A 118 -3.47 4.08 -10.50
CA ALA A 118 -4.82 3.92 -9.93
C ALA A 118 -5.50 2.59 -10.33
N THR A 119 -5.28 2.12 -11.56
CA THR A 119 -5.81 0.81 -12.00
C THR A 119 -5.21 -0.34 -11.20
N GLY A 120 -3.94 -0.22 -10.79
CA GLY A 120 -3.28 -1.25 -9.98
C GLY A 120 -3.93 -1.39 -8.61
N VAL A 121 -4.24 -0.26 -7.97
CA VAL A 121 -5.00 -0.21 -6.70
C VAL A 121 -6.35 -0.95 -6.84
N ALA A 122 -7.11 -0.63 -7.89
CA ALA A 122 -8.42 -1.26 -8.10
C ALA A 122 -8.32 -2.80 -8.28
N LYS A 123 -7.31 -3.28 -9.02
CA LYS A 123 -7.12 -4.73 -9.21
C LYS A 123 -6.64 -5.43 -7.95
N ALA A 124 -5.72 -4.82 -7.22
CA ALA A 124 -5.30 -5.33 -5.92
C ALA A 124 -6.48 -5.40 -4.94
N GLY A 125 -7.32 -4.36 -4.91
CA GLY A 125 -8.55 -4.35 -4.11
C GLY A 125 -9.51 -5.48 -4.48
N ARG A 126 -9.69 -5.76 -5.77
CA ARG A 126 -10.50 -6.91 -6.23
C ARG A 126 -9.90 -8.25 -5.82
N ALA A 127 -8.58 -8.40 -5.88
CA ALA A 127 -7.89 -9.62 -5.44
C ALA A 127 -8.18 -9.92 -3.98
N VAL A 128 -8.05 -8.89 -3.14
CA VAL A 128 -8.31 -8.96 -1.70
C VAL A 128 -9.78 -9.24 -1.44
N ALA A 129 -10.71 -8.53 -2.09
CA ALA A 129 -12.14 -8.78 -1.97
C ALA A 129 -12.59 -10.17 -2.44
N ALA A 130 -11.81 -10.82 -3.29
CA ALA A 130 -12.05 -12.18 -3.76
C ALA A 130 -11.26 -13.24 -2.97
N GLY A 131 -10.49 -12.85 -1.94
CA GLY A 131 -9.71 -13.78 -1.11
C GLY A 131 -8.57 -14.48 -1.86
N LEU A 132 -8.07 -13.90 -2.96
CA LEU A 132 -7.06 -14.55 -3.82
C LEU A 132 -5.66 -14.56 -3.21
N TRP A 133 -5.41 -13.72 -2.20
CA TRP A 133 -4.11 -13.54 -1.54
C TRP A 133 -4.19 -13.86 -0.04
N PRO A 134 -4.45 -15.12 0.33
CA PRO A 134 -4.68 -15.51 1.73
C PRO A 134 -3.44 -15.31 2.62
N ALA A 135 -2.24 -15.25 2.03
CA ALA A 135 -0.98 -15.02 2.72
C ALA A 135 -0.55 -13.54 2.79
N LEU A 136 -1.37 -12.60 2.32
CA LEU A 136 -0.98 -11.20 2.23
C LEU A 136 -0.66 -10.60 3.60
N GLU A 137 0.57 -10.12 3.76
CA GLU A 137 1.10 -9.48 4.97
C GLU A 137 1.35 -7.99 4.76
N VAL A 138 1.75 -7.59 3.55
CA VAL A 138 2.14 -6.22 3.22
C VAL A 138 1.47 -5.77 1.94
N LEU A 139 0.75 -4.65 2.02
CA LEU A 139 0.09 -4.02 0.89
C LEU A 139 0.32 -2.51 0.91
N THR A 140 1.09 -1.98 -0.05
CA THR A 140 1.35 -0.54 -0.11
C THR A 140 1.08 0.04 -1.49
N PHE A 141 0.49 1.23 -1.50
CA PHE A 141 0.23 2.03 -2.69
C PHE A 141 0.86 3.40 -2.48
N SER A 142 1.80 3.80 -3.33
CA SER A 142 2.47 5.10 -3.23
C SER A 142 2.39 5.85 -4.54
N HIS A 143 2.09 7.15 -4.51
CA HIS A 143 1.96 7.98 -5.72
C HIS A 143 0.96 7.42 -6.76
N CYS A 144 0.02 6.56 -6.38
CA CYS A 144 -0.85 5.90 -7.35
C CYS A 144 -1.87 6.84 -8.00
N ARG A 145 -2.02 8.06 -7.47
CA ARG A 145 -3.06 9.04 -7.88
C ARG A 145 -4.46 8.41 -7.89
N ALA A 146 -4.71 7.45 -7.00
CA ALA A 146 -6.00 6.79 -6.87
C ALA A 146 -6.98 7.64 -6.06
N ASN A 147 -8.26 7.45 -6.33
CA ASN A 147 -9.37 8.06 -5.58
C ASN A 147 -10.14 6.99 -4.78
N ALA A 148 -11.09 7.41 -3.95
CA ALA A 148 -11.94 6.52 -3.16
C ALA A 148 -12.59 5.38 -3.96
N GLY A 149 -13.00 5.65 -5.21
CA GLY A 149 -13.58 4.65 -6.11
C GLY A 149 -12.67 3.45 -6.38
N HIS A 150 -11.36 3.68 -6.51
CA HIS A 150 -10.36 2.62 -6.74
C HIS A 150 -10.13 1.76 -5.49
N PHE A 151 -10.38 2.30 -4.30
CA PHE A 151 -10.20 1.61 -3.02
C PHE A 151 -11.45 0.87 -2.53
N ARG A 152 -12.62 1.04 -3.18
CA ARG A 152 -13.89 0.44 -2.73
C ARG A 152 -13.82 -1.08 -2.58
N ASP A 153 -13.24 -1.76 -3.57
CA ASP A 153 -13.12 -3.22 -3.53
C ASP A 153 -12.16 -3.64 -2.40
N LEU A 154 -11.03 -2.93 -2.24
CA LEU A 154 -10.11 -3.19 -1.12
C LEU A 154 -10.83 -3.04 0.22
N ALA A 155 -11.54 -1.93 0.44
CA ALA A 155 -12.31 -1.68 1.65
C ALA A 155 -13.33 -2.78 1.92
N ARG A 156 -14.01 -3.29 0.90
CA ARG A 156 -14.92 -4.44 1.04
C ARG A 156 -14.18 -5.67 1.54
N GLY A 157 -13.04 -6.01 0.93
CA GLY A 157 -12.26 -7.18 1.33
C GLY A 157 -11.69 -7.07 2.75
N LEU A 158 -11.21 -5.89 3.14
CA LEU A 158 -10.76 -5.62 4.52
C LEU A 158 -11.92 -5.77 5.52
N ARG A 159 -13.09 -5.19 5.22
CA ARG A 159 -14.30 -5.30 6.05
C ARG A 159 -14.80 -6.74 6.17
N SER A 160 -14.54 -7.59 5.18
CA SER A 160 -14.92 -9.00 5.20
C SER A 160 -13.84 -9.91 5.81
N GLY A 161 -12.71 -9.38 6.27
CA GLY A 161 -11.62 -10.18 6.85
C GLY A 161 -10.87 -11.05 5.84
N LEU A 162 -10.91 -10.72 4.55
CA LEU A 162 -10.30 -11.51 3.47
C LEU A 162 -8.78 -11.26 3.31
N ALA A 163 -8.20 -10.41 4.16
CA ALA A 163 -6.76 -10.24 4.32
C ALA A 163 -6.34 -10.54 5.78
N PRO A 164 -6.54 -11.77 6.27
CA PRO A 164 -6.43 -12.09 7.71
C PRO A 164 -5.00 -11.98 8.25
N ARG A 165 -4.00 -11.99 7.36
CA ARG A 165 -2.58 -11.90 7.70
C ARG A 165 -1.98 -10.50 7.52
N LEU A 166 -2.80 -9.51 7.15
CA LEU A 166 -2.31 -8.18 6.84
C LEU A 166 -1.70 -7.52 8.08
N ARG A 167 -0.42 -7.13 7.96
CA ARG A 167 0.36 -6.46 9.01
C ARG A 167 0.71 -5.02 8.64
N VAL A 168 0.91 -4.75 7.36
CA VAL A 168 1.32 -3.44 6.86
C VAL A 168 0.37 -3.00 5.76
N LEU A 169 -0.26 -1.86 5.94
CA LEU A 169 -1.12 -1.24 4.93
C LEU A 169 -0.72 0.23 4.74
N GLY A 170 -0.42 0.59 3.48
CA GLY A 170 -0.02 1.94 3.12
C GLY A 170 -0.74 2.46 1.88
N TRP A 171 -1.19 3.72 1.89
CA TRP A 171 -1.76 4.40 0.72
C TRP A 171 -1.30 5.85 0.65
N ASP A 172 0.01 6.06 0.52
CA ASP A 172 0.62 7.39 0.51
C ASP A 172 0.48 8.11 -0.84
N ASP A 173 0.49 9.44 -0.82
CA ASP A 173 0.53 10.35 -1.96
C ASP A 173 -0.58 10.10 -3.01
N GLN A 174 -1.79 9.83 -2.52
CA GLN A 174 -2.97 9.67 -3.34
C GLN A 174 -3.56 11.03 -3.73
N SER A 175 -4.06 11.11 -4.96
CA SER A 175 -4.63 12.34 -5.50
C SER A 175 -6.14 12.20 -5.52
N SER A 176 -6.81 12.50 -4.41
CA SER A 176 -8.27 12.60 -4.42
C SER A 176 -8.66 13.94 -5.01
N VAL A 177 -9.38 13.91 -6.12
CA VAL A 177 -10.01 15.10 -6.71
C VAL A 177 -11.50 15.01 -6.37
N ARG A 178 -11.96 15.92 -5.50
CA ARG A 178 -13.36 16.30 -5.25
C ARG A 178 -14.33 15.29 -4.59
N ASP A 179 -13.96 14.03 -4.37
CA ASP A 179 -14.82 13.00 -3.73
C ASP A 179 -14.46 12.69 -2.25
N VAL A 180 -15.21 11.75 -1.64
CA VAL A 180 -14.92 11.07 -0.36
C VAL A 180 -13.42 10.79 -0.23
N ALA A 181 -12.83 11.09 0.93
CA ALA A 181 -11.43 10.83 1.19
C ALA A 181 -11.11 9.32 1.10
N VAL A 182 -9.99 8.96 0.49
CA VAL A 182 -9.49 7.57 0.48
C VAL A 182 -9.34 7.06 1.91
N ASP A 183 -8.86 7.91 2.80
CA ASP A 183 -8.69 7.63 4.21
C ASP A 183 -10.00 7.20 4.87
N ASP A 184 -11.12 7.90 4.62
CA ASP A 184 -12.43 7.51 5.17
C ASP A 184 -12.88 6.13 4.67
N VAL A 185 -12.60 5.81 3.40
CA VAL A 185 -12.95 4.51 2.81
C VAL A 185 -12.17 3.37 3.46
N ILE A 186 -10.86 3.55 3.68
CA ILE A 186 -10.00 2.51 4.23
C ILE A 186 -10.12 2.42 5.74
N LEU A 187 -10.09 3.54 6.46
CA LEU A 187 -10.26 3.57 7.90
C LEU A 187 -11.67 3.10 8.30
N GLY A 188 -12.71 3.46 7.55
CA GLY A 188 -14.06 2.94 7.73
C GLY A 188 -14.25 1.47 7.36
N ALA A 189 -13.27 0.84 6.72
CA ALA A 189 -13.21 -0.61 6.57
C ALA A 189 -12.46 -1.25 7.74
N LEU A 190 -11.35 -0.66 8.16
CA LEU A 190 -10.55 -1.13 9.30
C LEU A 190 -11.32 -1.05 10.62
N SER A 191 -12.19 -0.05 10.80
CA SER A 191 -13.02 0.14 12.00
C SER A 191 -13.93 -1.04 12.33
N TRP A 192 -14.12 -1.99 11.40
CA TRP A 192 -14.85 -3.23 11.62
C TRP A 192 -14.04 -4.31 12.35
N GLY A 193 -12.75 -4.07 12.63
CA GLY A 193 -11.91 -4.94 13.43
C GLY A 193 -11.51 -6.26 12.77
N GLN A 194 -11.72 -6.41 11.46
CA GLN A 194 -11.44 -7.66 10.73
C GLN A 194 -9.98 -7.81 10.28
N CYS A 195 -9.12 -6.84 10.60
CA CYS A 195 -7.68 -6.87 10.31
C CYS A 195 -6.86 -6.76 11.60
N PRO A 196 -6.93 -7.75 12.52
CA PRO A 196 -6.40 -7.64 13.89
C PRO A 196 -4.87 -7.68 13.98
N LEU A 197 -4.19 -8.04 12.89
CA LEU A 197 -2.73 -8.17 12.83
C LEU A 197 -2.02 -6.92 12.31
N VAL A 198 -2.76 -5.85 11.99
CA VAL A 198 -2.17 -4.61 11.49
C VAL A 198 -1.26 -4.00 12.55
N GLU A 199 0.01 -3.85 12.18
CA GLU A 199 1.09 -3.30 12.99
C GLU A 199 1.57 -1.96 12.45
N ARG A 200 1.41 -1.70 11.14
CA ARG A 200 1.87 -0.45 10.51
C ARG A 200 0.84 0.10 9.55
N LEU A 201 0.51 1.38 9.72
CA LEU A 201 -0.38 2.14 8.85
C LEU A 201 0.30 3.41 8.34
N SER A 202 0.19 3.66 7.04
CA SER A 202 0.72 4.88 6.41
C SER A 202 -0.27 5.46 5.40
N PHE A 203 -0.59 6.75 5.54
CA PHE A 203 -1.48 7.47 4.63
C PHE A 203 -1.11 8.94 4.54
N THR A 204 0.16 9.18 4.28
CA THR A 204 0.76 10.50 4.17
C THR A 204 0.64 11.07 2.77
N GLY A 205 0.75 12.38 2.62
CA GLY A 205 0.75 13.06 1.31
C GLY A 205 -0.57 12.99 0.52
N ASN A 206 -1.63 12.45 1.13
CA ASN A 206 -2.93 12.34 0.48
C ASN A 206 -3.54 13.72 0.26
N ARG A 207 -3.99 13.98 -0.97
CA ARG A 207 -4.70 15.23 -1.28
C ARG A 207 -6.11 15.15 -0.71
N PHE A 208 -6.35 15.85 0.38
CA PHE A 208 -7.66 15.98 1.00
C PHE A 208 -8.53 17.02 0.30
N CYS A 209 -9.83 16.99 0.59
CA CYS A 209 -10.71 18.16 0.48
C CYS A 209 -10.74 18.84 1.87
N PRO A 210 -10.58 20.17 2.00
CA PRO A 210 -10.44 20.86 3.30
C PRO A 210 -11.62 20.64 4.27
N GLU A 211 -12.78 20.29 3.74
CA GLU A 211 -14.04 20.17 4.49
C GLU A 211 -14.24 18.77 5.11
N HIS A 212 -13.41 17.79 4.75
CA HIS A 212 -13.57 16.41 5.21
C HIS A 212 -12.71 16.12 6.45
N ARG A 213 -13.39 15.77 7.56
CA ARG A 213 -12.77 15.16 8.74
C ARG A 213 -12.52 13.67 8.46
N ILE A 214 -11.43 13.12 8.98
CA ILE A 214 -11.22 11.67 8.99
C ILE A 214 -12.15 11.06 10.03
N ARG A 215 -13.30 10.56 9.60
CA ARG A 215 -14.40 10.17 10.52
C ARG A 215 -14.07 8.95 11.34
N TYR A 216 -13.33 8.01 10.75
CA TYR A 216 -13.11 6.68 11.31
C TYR A 216 -11.75 6.52 11.99
N LEU A 217 -11.01 7.61 12.22
CA LEU A 217 -9.68 7.54 12.82
C LEU A 217 -9.77 6.98 14.23
N GLU A 218 -10.68 7.49 15.05
CA GLU A 218 -10.84 7.08 16.44
C GLU A 218 -11.24 5.60 16.53
N GLU A 219 -12.28 5.21 15.80
CA GLU A 219 -12.79 3.83 15.79
C GLU A 219 -11.72 2.85 15.27
N MET A 220 -10.96 3.23 14.25
CA MET A 220 -9.84 2.42 13.77
C MET A 220 -8.78 2.21 14.86
N LEU A 221 -8.41 3.26 15.60
CA LEU A 221 -7.41 3.16 16.67
C LEU A 221 -7.85 2.18 17.78
N TRP A 222 -9.15 2.07 18.04
CA TRP A 222 -9.70 1.14 19.04
C TRP A 222 -9.61 -0.32 18.60
N VAL A 223 -9.70 -0.58 17.30
CA VAL A 223 -9.76 -1.94 16.74
C VAL A 223 -8.44 -2.43 16.15
N CYS A 224 -7.37 -1.63 16.25
CA CYS A 224 -6.01 -1.99 15.85
C CYS A 224 -5.06 -2.07 17.07
N PRO A 225 -5.27 -3.01 18.01
CA PRO A 225 -4.49 -3.08 19.25
C PRO A 225 -3.01 -3.48 19.06
N ARG A 226 -2.66 -3.97 17.85
CA ARG A 226 -1.29 -4.34 17.48
C ARG A 226 -0.52 -3.24 16.76
N LEU A 227 -1.13 -2.08 16.53
CA LEU A 227 -0.51 -0.97 15.83
C LEU A 227 0.75 -0.51 16.57
N ARG A 228 1.88 -0.53 15.88
CA ARG A 228 3.22 -0.10 16.34
C ARG A 228 3.68 1.18 15.66
N GLU A 229 3.31 1.37 14.40
CA GLU A 229 3.68 2.55 13.62
C GLU A 229 2.45 3.15 12.94
N LEU A 230 2.23 4.44 13.15
CA LEU A 230 1.21 5.23 12.45
C LEU A 230 1.86 6.43 11.79
N ARG A 231 1.66 6.57 10.47
CA ARG A 231 2.11 7.72 9.68
C ARG A 231 0.92 8.37 9.00
N MET A 232 0.68 9.64 9.29
CA MET A 232 -0.46 10.36 8.73
C MET A 232 -0.18 11.85 8.52
N ASP A 233 -0.97 12.45 7.62
CA ASP A 233 -0.99 13.89 7.41
C ASP A 233 -2.13 14.52 8.24
N CYS A 234 -1.79 15.52 9.06
CA CYS A 234 -2.75 16.33 9.82
C CYS A 234 -2.85 17.76 9.26
N SER A 235 -2.73 17.92 7.94
CA SER A 235 -2.45 19.21 7.29
C SER A 235 -3.66 20.13 7.04
N ARG A 236 -4.90 19.73 7.33
CA ARG A 236 -6.11 20.57 7.08
C ARG A 236 -7.18 20.56 8.18
N THR A 237 -7.25 19.52 9.01
CA THR A 237 -8.10 19.48 10.23
C THR A 237 -7.28 19.18 11.48
N PRO A 238 -6.22 19.96 11.73
CA PRO A 238 -5.17 19.63 12.69
C PRO A 238 -5.70 19.41 14.11
N HIS A 239 -6.45 20.36 14.66
CA HIS A 239 -6.88 20.30 16.06
C HIS A 239 -7.72 19.06 16.37
N HIS A 240 -8.67 18.70 15.50
CA HIS A 240 -9.48 17.50 15.72
C HIS A 240 -8.66 16.21 15.64
N GLN A 241 -7.84 16.06 14.60
CA GLN A 241 -7.02 14.86 14.41
C GLN A 241 -5.98 14.69 15.53
N LEU A 242 -5.32 15.78 15.93
CA LEU A 242 -4.39 15.79 17.06
C LEU A 242 -5.10 15.47 18.38
N SER A 243 -6.30 16.01 18.60
CA SER A 243 -7.09 15.69 19.80
C SER A 243 -7.47 14.20 19.84
N VAL A 244 -7.86 13.61 18.71
CA VAL A 244 -8.13 12.16 18.61
C VAL A 244 -6.89 11.35 18.94
N LEU A 245 -5.73 11.71 18.37
CA LEU A 245 -4.46 11.03 18.64
C LEU A 245 -4.04 11.16 20.12
N ALA A 246 -4.12 12.37 20.69
CA ALA A 246 -3.80 12.61 22.10
C ALA A 246 -4.73 11.82 23.02
N GLY A 247 -6.03 11.81 22.72
CA GLY A 247 -7.04 11.02 23.43
C GLY A 247 -6.77 9.52 23.35
N ALA A 248 -6.44 9.00 22.16
CA ALA A 248 -6.14 7.58 21.97
C ALA A 248 -4.88 7.13 22.71
N LEU A 249 -3.85 7.99 22.77
CA LEU A 249 -2.63 7.74 23.54
C LEU A 249 -2.91 7.75 25.06
N ALA A 250 -3.60 8.79 25.54
CA ALA A 250 -3.92 8.94 26.96
C ALA A 250 -4.90 7.86 27.46
N GLY A 251 -5.88 7.50 26.64
CA GLY A 251 -6.85 6.43 26.92
C GLY A 251 -6.30 5.02 26.72
N GLY A 252 -5.08 4.86 26.20
CA GLY A 252 -4.45 3.55 26.03
C GLY A 252 -5.05 2.68 24.91
N HIS A 253 -5.79 3.27 23.97
CA HIS A 253 -6.45 2.55 22.87
C HIS A 253 -5.45 1.90 21.89
N VAL A 254 -4.23 2.46 21.81
CA VAL A 254 -3.12 1.94 21.01
C VAL A 254 -1.96 1.48 21.90
N PRO A 255 -2.13 0.37 22.63
CA PRO A 255 -1.24 -0.02 23.71
C PRO A 255 0.17 -0.41 23.24
N ARG A 256 0.34 -0.72 21.96
CA ARG A 256 1.61 -1.13 21.35
C ARG A 256 2.22 -0.08 20.42
N LEU A 257 1.66 1.13 20.36
CA LEU A 257 2.20 2.16 19.50
C LEU A 257 3.61 2.54 19.99
N GLU A 258 4.57 2.44 19.08
CA GLU A 258 5.98 2.73 19.33
C GLU A 258 6.38 4.01 18.60
N ARG A 259 5.82 4.25 17.41
CA ARG A 259 6.20 5.35 16.51
C ARG A 259 4.97 6.05 15.94
N LEU A 260 4.93 7.37 16.05
CA LEU A 260 3.89 8.24 15.50
C LEU A 260 4.54 9.32 14.65
N LEU A 261 4.28 9.29 13.34
CA LEU A 261 4.72 10.32 12.40
C LEU A 261 3.53 11.16 11.98
N VAL A 262 3.59 12.45 12.31
CA VAL A 262 2.57 13.43 11.92
C VAL A 262 3.20 14.45 10.99
N ARG A 263 2.71 14.48 9.75
CA ARG A 263 3.05 15.52 8.78
C ARG A 263 2.00 16.63 8.83
N ALA A 264 2.45 17.87 8.88
CA ALA A 264 1.60 19.03 9.05
C ALA A 264 2.10 20.18 8.16
N THR A 265 1.19 21.06 7.72
CA THR A 265 1.57 22.30 7.03
C THR A 265 1.47 23.46 8.03
N ALA A 266 2.55 24.23 8.17
CA ALA A 266 2.72 25.28 9.20
C ALA A 266 1.60 26.33 9.21
N ARG A 267 0.91 26.56 8.08
CA ARG A 267 -0.22 27.49 8.01
C ARG A 267 -1.31 27.17 9.04
N TYR A 268 -1.40 25.92 9.47
CA TYR A 268 -2.42 25.43 10.40
C TYR A 268 -1.86 25.02 11.76
N TYR A 269 -0.58 25.29 12.04
CA TYR A 269 0.08 24.90 13.29
C TYR A 269 0.93 26.03 13.86
N ARG A 270 0.73 26.31 15.15
CA ARG A 270 1.68 27.05 15.98
C ARG A 270 2.20 26.10 17.05
N ASP A 271 3.46 26.23 17.45
CA ASP A 271 4.04 25.38 18.52
C ASP A 271 3.30 25.54 19.87
N SER A 272 2.57 26.64 20.04
CA SER A 272 1.69 26.93 21.17
C SER A 272 0.32 26.26 21.08
N ASP A 273 0.01 25.50 20.02
CA ASP A 273 -1.30 24.87 19.87
C ASP A 273 -1.52 23.82 20.96
N VAL A 274 -2.63 23.98 21.68
CA VAL A 274 -2.98 23.18 22.86
C VAL A 274 -3.03 21.70 22.51
N GLU A 275 -3.55 21.35 21.34
CA GLU A 275 -3.66 19.96 20.89
C GLU A 275 -2.31 19.35 20.54
N LEU A 276 -1.37 20.15 20.01
CA LEU A 276 -0.02 19.68 19.73
C LEU A 276 0.75 19.43 21.03
N LEU A 277 0.61 20.32 22.02
CA LEU A 277 1.18 20.14 23.35
C LEU A 277 0.57 18.93 24.07
N ALA A 278 -0.74 18.73 23.95
CA ALA A 278 -1.43 17.57 24.49
C ALA A 278 -0.91 16.28 23.87
N LEU A 279 -0.72 16.24 22.54
CA LEU A 279 -0.16 15.09 21.86
C LEU A 279 1.27 14.79 22.31
N LYS A 280 2.14 15.81 22.39
CA LYS A 280 3.52 15.68 22.89
C LYS A 280 3.55 15.11 24.31
N ARG A 281 2.71 15.63 25.20
CA ARG A 281 2.60 15.14 26.59
C ARG A 281 2.09 13.70 26.64
N ALA A 282 1.06 13.36 25.88
CA ALA A 282 0.49 12.01 25.83
C ALA A 282 1.48 10.99 25.26
N ALA A 283 2.31 11.37 24.29
CA ALA A 283 3.36 10.50 23.76
C ALA A 283 4.48 10.26 24.78
N ALA A 284 4.91 11.31 25.49
CA ALA A 284 5.98 11.25 26.47
C ALA A 284 5.59 10.52 27.76
N SER A 285 4.30 10.55 28.16
CA SER A 285 3.82 9.89 29.37
C SER A 285 3.64 8.38 29.24
N ARG A 286 3.80 7.82 28.04
CA ARG A 286 3.70 6.38 27.78
C ARG A 286 4.94 5.64 28.31
N SER A 287 4.77 4.36 28.64
CA SER A 287 5.86 3.48 29.06
C SER A 287 5.87 2.20 28.19
N PRO A 288 6.82 2.05 27.24
CA PRO A 288 7.83 3.04 26.86
C PRO A 288 7.21 4.28 26.17
N PRO A 289 7.92 5.43 26.15
CA PRO A 289 7.46 6.61 25.41
C PRO A 289 7.28 6.32 23.93
N VAL A 290 6.29 6.98 23.31
CA VAL A 290 6.07 6.89 21.85
C VAL A 290 7.03 7.85 21.15
N GLU A 291 7.78 7.36 20.17
CA GLU A 291 8.61 8.19 19.30
C GLU A 291 7.70 9.06 18.41
N LEU A 292 7.66 10.36 18.71
CA LEU A 292 6.86 11.33 17.97
C LEU A 292 7.72 12.10 16.98
N GLU A 293 7.54 11.85 15.69
CA GLU A 293 8.17 12.62 14.61
C GLU A 293 7.16 13.64 14.04
N LEU A 294 7.48 14.93 14.19
CA LEU A 294 6.66 16.03 13.67
C LEU A 294 7.36 16.65 12.46
N GLN A 295 6.74 16.52 11.29
CA GLN A 295 7.22 17.16 10.06
C GLN A 295 6.32 18.33 9.71
N ILE A 296 6.69 19.54 10.16
CA ILE A 296 5.94 20.77 9.88
C ILE A 296 6.56 21.45 8.65
N LYS A 297 5.86 21.39 7.52
CA LYS A 297 6.27 22.10 6.31
C LYS A 297 5.85 23.57 6.39
N THR A 298 6.82 24.47 6.53
CA THR A 298 6.64 25.89 6.28
C THR A 298 6.49 26.12 4.78
N LEU A 299 5.35 26.65 4.35
CA LEU A 299 5.25 27.25 3.01
C LEU A 299 6.13 28.49 3.04
N LEU A 300 7.35 28.38 2.53
CA LEU A 300 8.11 29.56 2.12
C LEU A 300 7.27 30.24 1.04
N LYS A 301 6.83 31.47 1.31
CA LYS A 301 6.17 32.32 0.32
C LYS A 301 7.08 32.39 -0.90
N GLN A 302 6.64 31.84 -2.03
CA GLN A 302 7.14 32.20 -3.35
C GLN A 302 6.18 33.23 -3.94
#